data_AF-A0A1Z8LWT6-F1
#
_entry.id   AF-A0A1Z8LWT6-F1
#
_cell.length_a   1.000
_cell.length_b   1.000
_cell.length_c   1.000
_cell.angle_alpha   90.00
_cell.angle_beta   90.00
_cell.angle_gamma   90.00
#
_symmetry.space_group_name_H-M   'P 1'
#
loop_
_entity.id
_entity.type
_entity.pdbx_description
1 polymer ?
#
loop_
_entity_poly.entity_id
_entity_poly.type
_entity_poly.pdbx_seq_one_letter_code
_entity_poly.pdbx_strand_id
1 'polypeptide(L)'
;MASTYTPLGIEKQATGENAGTWGTKTNTNLEIIEQISGGFIQKSIAGGAQTTALSVSDGSTGAELAHRMIEFTGTITGNQIVTIPLDVQTFYILRNSTSGSYTVQFKYVSGSGSSFTFSASDKGDKMVFASADDGTNPKILTLAIGTGISDVVDDTTPQLGGNLDTNSFMVDFDDDHGIRDENGNEQLQFQTTASAVNHFDITNAATGNSPTISAVGGDTNIDLTLVPKGSGVGKLTNANGTSSTQKITTDGKGIVFSMVFG
;
A
#
# COMPACT_ATOMS: atom_id res chain seq x y z
N MET A 1 4.61 -52.53 9.40
CA MET A 1 5.16 -52.11 8.10
C MET A 1 5.82 -50.75 8.35
N ALA A 2 6.41 -50.10 7.35
CA ALA A 2 7.01 -48.77 7.60
C ALA A 2 5.86 -47.76 7.76
N SER A 3 5.89 -46.94 8.82
CA SER A 3 4.93 -45.84 9.00
C SER A 3 4.95 -44.91 7.79
N THR A 4 3.79 -44.33 7.48
CA THR A 4 3.65 -43.33 6.40
C THR A 4 3.07 -42.04 6.96
N TYR A 5 3.41 -40.90 6.36
CA TYR A 5 3.09 -39.58 6.92
C TYR A 5 2.39 -38.67 5.90
N THR A 6 1.72 -37.63 6.38
CA THR A 6 1.33 -36.47 5.56
C THR A 6 2.52 -35.53 5.39
N PRO A 7 2.53 -34.59 4.41
CA PRO A 7 3.64 -33.64 4.24
C PRO A 7 3.94 -32.76 5.46
N LEU A 8 2.99 -32.63 6.39
CA LEU A 8 3.14 -31.88 7.64
C LEU A 8 3.39 -32.78 8.86
N GLY A 9 3.70 -34.07 8.64
CA GLY A 9 4.21 -34.97 9.67
C GLY A 9 3.15 -35.82 10.40
N ILE A 10 1.86 -35.76 10.03
CA ILE A 10 0.82 -36.60 10.66
C ILE A 10 1.02 -38.06 10.24
N GLU A 11 1.13 -38.98 11.21
CA GLU A 11 1.26 -40.41 10.94
C GLU A 11 -0.07 -41.01 10.49
N LYS A 12 -0.08 -41.67 9.33
CA LYS A 12 -1.23 -42.40 8.78
C LYS A 12 -1.30 -43.79 9.42
N GLN A 13 -2.48 -44.18 9.89
CA GLN A 13 -2.70 -45.51 10.47
C GLN A 13 -3.16 -46.51 9.38
N ALA A 14 -2.50 -47.66 9.30
CA ALA A 14 -2.95 -48.80 8.49
C ALA A 14 -3.63 -49.86 9.34
N THR A 15 -4.49 -50.70 8.73
CA THR A 15 -5.21 -51.77 9.41
C THR A 15 -4.24 -52.73 10.09
N GLY A 16 -4.36 -52.87 11.42
CA GLY A 16 -3.52 -53.76 12.23
C GLY A 16 -2.17 -53.17 12.66
N GLU A 17 -1.79 -51.96 12.21
CA GLU A 17 -0.58 -51.28 12.70
C GLU A 17 -0.78 -50.61 14.06
N ASN A 18 0.32 -50.44 14.80
CA ASN A 18 0.35 -49.75 16.09
C ASN A 18 -0.62 -50.32 17.15
N ALA A 19 -0.98 -51.60 17.06
CA ALA A 19 -1.82 -52.28 18.05
C ALA A 19 -1.16 -52.23 19.44
N GLY A 20 -1.89 -51.75 20.44
CA GLY A 20 -1.38 -51.51 21.80
C GLY A 20 -0.65 -50.16 22.00
N THR A 21 -0.30 -49.45 20.92
CA THR A 21 0.33 -48.12 20.96
C THR A 21 -0.54 -47.02 20.34
N TRP A 22 -1.76 -47.37 19.92
CA TRP A 22 -2.69 -46.49 19.20
C TRP A 22 -3.02 -45.20 19.97
N GLY A 23 -3.18 -45.28 21.29
CA GLY A 23 -3.46 -44.11 22.13
C GLY A 23 -2.36 -43.06 22.04
N THR A 24 -1.09 -43.48 22.18
CA THR A 24 0.07 -42.58 22.05
C THR A 24 0.14 -41.97 20.66
N LYS A 25 0.02 -42.78 19.61
CA LYS A 25 0.08 -42.30 18.22
C LYS A 25 -1.06 -41.32 17.89
N THR A 26 -2.26 -41.60 18.37
CA THR A 26 -3.42 -40.70 18.18
C THR A 26 -3.19 -39.38 18.90
N ASN A 27 -2.72 -39.39 20.14
CA ASN A 27 -2.44 -38.17 20.89
C ASN A 27 -1.38 -37.32 20.18
N THR A 28 -0.27 -37.93 19.74
CA THR A 28 0.76 -37.22 18.95
C THR A 28 0.18 -36.61 17.67
N ASN A 29 -0.66 -37.33 16.94
CA ASN A 29 -1.30 -36.78 15.74
C ASN A 29 -2.27 -35.62 16.05
N LEU A 30 -2.99 -35.67 17.18
CA LEU A 30 -3.85 -34.58 17.63
C LEU A 30 -3.05 -33.33 18.00
N GLU A 31 -1.90 -33.51 18.65
CA GLU A 31 -0.97 -32.41 18.95
C GLU A 31 -0.38 -31.81 17.66
N ILE A 32 -0.03 -32.64 16.67
CA ILE A 32 0.41 -32.15 15.35
C ILE A 32 -0.71 -31.36 14.65
N ILE A 33 -1.98 -31.79 14.77
CA ILE A 33 -3.13 -31.05 14.22
C ILE A 33 -3.27 -29.68 14.91
N GLU A 34 -3.10 -29.61 16.23
CA GLU A 34 -3.10 -28.33 16.96
C GLU A 34 -2.03 -27.38 16.42
N GLN A 35 -0.80 -27.86 16.26
CA GLN A 35 0.31 -27.10 15.66
C GLN A 35 -0.03 -26.59 14.26
N ILE A 36 -0.60 -27.44 13.41
CA ILE A 36 -0.94 -27.09 12.02
C ILE A 36 -2.18 -26.22 11.91
N SER A 37 -3.10 -26.26 12.86
CA SER A 37 -4.35 -25.47 12.80
C SER A 37 -4.14 -23.99 13.15
N GLY A 38 -3.19 -23.70 14.04
CA GLY A 38 -2.95 -22.33 14.50
C GLY A 38 -1.80 -22.19 15.49
N GLY A 39 -0.94 -23.21 15.63
CA GLY A 39 0.16 -23.19 16.58
C GLY A 39 1.14 -22.05 16.34
N PHE A 40 1.69 -21.54 17.45
CA PHE A 40 2.71 -20.50 17.49
C PHE A 40 4.06 -21.08 17.91
N ILE A 41 5.13 -20.64 17.25
CA ILE A 41 6.49 -20.97 17.67
C ILE A 41 7.45 -19.80 17.44
N GLN A 42 8.44 -19.68 18.32
CA GLN A 42 9.59 -18.78 18.14
C GLN A 42 10.78 -19.56 17.62
N LYS A 43 11.42 -19.05 16.58
CA LYS A 43 12.66 -19.57 16.03
C LYS A 43 13.73 -18.48 16.04
N SER A 44 14.73 -18.65 16.90
CA SER A 44 15.91 -17.78 16.85
C SER A 44 16.71 -18.05 15.58
N ILE A 45 17.07 -16.96 14.89
CA ILE A 45 17.96 -16.96 13.73
C ILE A 45 19.17 -16.05 13.96
N ALA A 46 19.51 -15.77 15.23
CA ALA A 46 20.62 -14.93 15.62
C ALA A 46 21.96 -15.39 15.02
N GLY A 47 22.84 -14.44 14.66
CA GLY A 47 24.14 -14.73 14.09
C GLY A 47 24.51 -13.83 12.91
N GLY A 48 25.58 -14.19 12.20
CA GLY A 48 25.92 -13.61 10.90
C GLY A 48 25.08 -14.23 9.78
N ALA A 49 25.44 -13.94 8.53
CA ALA A 49 24.72 -14.51 7.39
C ALA A 49 24.71 -16.05 7.43
N GLN A 50 23.50 -16.65 7.41
CA GLN A 50 23.32 -18.10 7.53
C GLN A 50 21.96 -18.54 6.97
N THR A 51 21.84 -19.85 6.75
CA THR A 51 20.59 -20.51 6.35
C THR A 51 20.06 -21.37 7.49
N THR A 52 18.82 -21.12 7.91
CA THR A 52 18.09 -21.91 8.89
C THR A 52 17.03 -22.75 8.19
N ALA A 53 17.21 -24.07 8.18
CA ALA A 53 16.19 -24.97 7.64
C ALA A 53 15.11 -25.25 8.69
N LEU A 54 13.85 -25.12 8.30
CA LEU A 54 12.70 -25.63 9.05
C LEU A 54 12.32 -26.98 8.44
N SER A 55 12.62 -28.06 9.15
CA SER A 55 12.54 -29.44 8.63
C SER A 55 11.36 -30.22 9.20
N VAL A 56 10.75 -31.09 8.38
CA VAL A 56 9.72 -32.05 8.82
C VAL A 56 10.27 -32.94 9.93
N SER A 57 9.45 -33.19 10.96
CA SER A 57 9.72 -34.16 12.01
C SER A 57 8.57 -35.17 12.07
N ASP A 58 8.62 -36.15 11.18
CA ASP A 58 7.54 -37.12 10.96
C ASP A 58 7.15 -37.88 12.22
N GLY A 59 5.85 -37.89 12.55
CA GLY A 59 5.31 -38.63 13.69
C GLY A 59 5.75 -38.10 15.05
N SER A 60 6.17 -36.83 15.12
CA SER A 60 6.58 -36.16 16.35
C SER A 60 6.09 -34.72 16.39
N THR A 61 5.96 -34.17 17.59
CA THR A 61 5.56 -32.78 17.80
C THR A 61 6.77 -31.84 17.74
N GLY A 62 6.52 -30.56 17.46
CA GLY A 62 7.50 -29.50 17.63
C GLY A 62 8.32 -29.16 16.39
N ALA A 63 8.01 -29.75 15.24
CA ALA A 63 8.58 -29.33 13.97
C ALA A 63 8.20 -27.87 13.70
N GLU A 64 9.17 -26.94 13.60
CA GLU A 64 8.85 -25.51 13.55
C GLU A 64 8.01 -25.14 12.30
N LEU A 65 8.29 -25.76 11.15
CA LEU A 65 7.48 -25.56 9.93
C LEU A 65 6.02 -26.02 10.04
N ALA A 66 5.67 -26.86 11.02
CA ALA A 66 4.29 -27.34 11.16
C ALA A 66 3.37 -26.24 11.70
N HIS A 67 3.92 -25.24 12.38
CA HIS A 67 3.20 -24.13 12.99
C HIS A 67 2.71 -23.13 11.94
N ARG A 68 1.50 -22.60 12.09
CA ARG A 68 0.99 -21.54 11.19
C ARG A 68 1.53 -20.17 11.53
N MET A 69 1.95 -19.95 12.79
CA MET A 69 2.52 -18.68 13.24
C MET A 69 3.97 -18.91 13.65
N ILE A 70 4.91 -18.32 12.92
CA ILE A 70 6.35 -18.47 13.17
C ILE A 70 6.96 -17.09 13.40
N GLU A 71 7.52 -16.87 14.58
CA GLU A 71 8.24 -15.65 14.92
C GLU A 71 9.74 -15.87 14.85
N PHE A 72 10.40 -15.14 13.94
CA PHE A 72 11.85 -15.11 13.84
C PHE A 72 12.42 -14.11 14.83
N THR A 73 13.29 -14.58 15.72
CA THR A 73 13.85 -13.79 16.82
C THR A 73 15.38 -13.77 16.80
N GLY A 74 15.95 -12.93 17.66
CA GLY A 74 17.40 -12.85 17.89
C GLY A 74 18.07 -11.67 17.20
N THR A 75 19.31 -11.38 17.60
CA THR A 75 20.12 -10.33 16.98
C THR A 75 20.86 -10.87 15.77
N ILE A 76 20.63 -10.27 14.61
CA ILE A 76 21.24 -10.64 13.34
C ILE A 76 22.28 -9.61 12.93
N THR A 77 23.40 -10.10 12.39
CA THR A 77 24.56 -9.31 11.97
C THR A 77 24.90 -9.52 10.49
N GLY A 78 24.03 -10.23 9.77
CA GLY A 78 24.07 -10.42 8.33
C GLY A 78 22.71 -10.87 7.81
N ASN A 79 22.57 -10.97 6.48
CA ASN A 79 21.32 -11.39 5.85
C ASN A 79 21.01 -12.86 6.19
N GLN A 80 19.76 -13.11 6.58
CA GLN A 80 19.28 -14.42 6.98
C GLN A 80 18.47 -15.08 5.87
N ILE A 81 18.60 -16.41 5.75
CA ILE A 81 17.74 -17.23 4.91
C ILE A 81 17.06 -18.28 5.80
N VAL A 82 15.75 -18.44 5.66
CA VAL A 82 14.96 -19.49 6.29
C VAL A 82 14.33 -20.32 5.18
N THR A 83 14.49 -21.65 5.26
CA THR A 83 14.05 -22.55 4.19
C THR A 83 13.06 -23.61 4.64
N ILE A 84 12.09 -23.94 3.78
CA ILE A 84 11.19 -25.09 3.91
C ILE A 84 11.39 -26.10 2.76
N PRO A 85 11.05 -27.40 2.94
CA PRO A 85 11.07 -28.40 1.87
C PRO A 85 10.15 -28.08 0.68
N LEU A 86 10.50 -28.57 -0.52
CA LEU A 86 9.83 -28.24 -1.80
C LEU A 86 8.34 -28.62 -1.85
N ASP A 87 7.94 -29.65 -1.11
CA ASP A 87 6.59 -30.22 -1.11
C ASP A 87 5.67 -29.61 -0.05
N VAL A 88 6.17 -28.65 0.75
CA VAL A 88 5.34 -27.95 1.74
C VAL A 88 4.33 -27.07 1.01
N GLN A 89 3.05 -27.40 1.19
CA GLN A 89 1.90 -26.67 0.66
C GLN A 89 0.99 -26.17 1.77
N THR A 90 1.04 -24.87 2.08
CA THR A 90 0.28 -24.28 3.20
C THR A 90 0.39 -22.75 3.24
N PHE A 91 -0.21 -22.11 4.24
CA PHE A 91 -0.01 -20.69 4.58
C PHE A 91 0.76 -20.54 5.90
N TYR A 92 1.48 -19.43 6.04
CA TYR A 92 2.16 -19.02 7.26
C TYR A 92 1.86 -17.55 7.58
N ILE A 93 1.71 -17.25 8.85
CA ILE A 93 1.87 -15.93 9.42
C ILE A 93 3.29 -15.88 9.98
N LEU A 94 4.13 -15.07 9.36
CA LEU A 94 5.53 -14.89 9.73
C LEU A 94 5.68 -13.56 10.47
N ARG A 95 6.38 -13.56 11.60
CA ARG A 95 6.77 -12.35 12.32
C ARG A 95 8.28 -12.18 12.28
N ASN A 96 8.74 -11.00 11.86
CA ASN A 96 10.14 -10.61 12.03
C ASN A 96 10.32 -9.76 13.29
N SER A 97 10.82 -10.38 14.36
CA SER A 97 11.17 -9.75 15.64
C SER A 97 12.69 -9.73 15.85
N THR A 98 13.48 -9.86 14.77
CA THR A 98 14.95 -9.75 14.86
C THR A 98 15.38 -8.32 15.15
N SER A 99 16.53 -8.16 15.80
CA SER A 99 17.23 -6.89 15.91
C SER A 99 18.43 -6.84 14.95
N GLY A 100 18.74 -5.67 14.41
CA GLY A 100 19.70 -5.49 13.32
C GLY A 100 19.02 -5.03 12.03
N SER A 101 19.80 -4.42 11.12
CA SER A 101 19.30 -3.87 9.85
C SER A 101 19.73 -4.76 8.69
N TYR A 102 19.19 -5.98 8.65
CA TYR A 102 19.49 -7.00 7.64
C TYR A 102 18.21 -7.70 7.19
N THR A 103 18.26 -8.31 6.01
CA THR A 103 17.09 -8.99 5.45
C THR A 103 16.86 -10.36 6.10
N VAL A 104 15.59 -10.78 6.12
CA VAL A 104 15.19 -12.16 6.47
C VAL A 104 14.39 -12.71 5.31
N GLN A 105 14.99 -13.63 4.55
CA GLN A 105 14.36 -14.26 3.40
C GLN A 105 13.71 -15.59 3.81
N PHE A 106 12.44 -15.79 3.46
CA PHE A 106 11.74 -17.06 3.59
C PHE A 106 11.53 -17.65 2.19
N LYS A 107 12.04 -18.86 1.95
CA LYS A 107 12.01 -19.52 0.64
C LYS A 107 11.93 -21.04 0.74
N TYR A 108 11.74 -21.69 -0.39
CA TYR A 108 12.00 -23.11 -0.50
C TYR A 108 13.51 -23.41 -0.48
N VAL A 109 13.88 -24.60 0.02
CA VAL A 109 15.27 -25.04 0.19
C VAL A 109 16.07 -25.08 -1.12
N SER A 110 15.38 -25.28 -2.24
CA SER A 110 15.94 -25.21 -3.58
C SER A 110 14.90 -24.68 -4.57
N GLY A 111 15.27 -24.62 -5.85
CA GLY A 111 14.43 -24.05 -6.90
C GLY A 111 14.63 -22.56 -7.11
N SER A 112 14.10 -22.07 -8.23
CA SER A 112 14.15 -20.66 -8.64
C SER A 112 12.78 -19.96 -8.55
N GLY A 113 11.80 -20.57 -7.89
CA GLY A 113 10.51 -19.93 -7.64
C GLY A 113 10.62 -18.73 -6.71
N SER A 114 9.57 -17.91 -6.66
CA SER A 114 9.56 -16.69 -5.86
C SER A 114 9.79 -16.97 -4.37
N SER A 115 10.43 -16.01 -3.68
CA SER A 115 10.63 -16.02 -2.23
C SER A 115 10.00 -14.79 -1.60
N PHE A 116 9.69 -14.86 -0.31
CA PHE A 116 9.36 -13.68 0.48
C PHE A 116 10.61 -13.15 1.20
N THR A 117 10.77 -11.84 1.35
CA THR A 117 11.89 -11.25 2.09
C THR A 117 11.41 -10.04 2.88
N PHE A 118 11.56 -10.10 4.20
CA PHE A 118 11.53 -8.90 5.04
C PHE A 118 12.73 -8.03 4.67
N SER A 119 12.50 -6.77 4.30
CA SER A 119 13.58 -5.81 4.09
C SER A 119 14.34 -5.54 5.41
N ALA A 120 15.47 -4.85 5.32
CA ALA A 120 16.30 -4.55 6.50
C ALA A 120 15.53 -3.82 7.62
N SER A 121 14.58 -2.95 7.25
CA SER A 121 13.72 -2.21 8.17
C SER A 121 12.35 -2.85 8.39
N ASP A 122 11.90 -3.77 7.54
CA ASP A 122 10.60 -4.44 7.70
C ASP A 122 10.63 -5.39 8.91
N LYS A 123 9.75 -5.10 9.87
CA LYS A 123 9.58 -5.81 11.14
C LYS A 123 8.08 -6.03 11.36
N GLY A 124 7.73 -7.01 12.18
CA GLY A 124 6.33 -7.38 12.43
C GLY A 124 5.81 -8.44 11.47
N ASP A 125 4.50 -8.41 11.22
CA ASP A 125 3.76 -9.56 10.67
C ASP A 125 3.57 -9.51 9.16
N LYS A 126 3.62 -10.68 8.52
CA LYS A 126 3.30 -10.91 7.11
C LYS A 126 2.63 -12.27 6.93
N MET A 127 1.71 -12.37 5.96
CA MET A 127 1.13 -13.66 5.57
C MET A 127 1.70 -14.10 4.23
N VAL A 128 2.17 -15.34 4.19
CA VAL A 128 2.71 -15.96 2.98
C VAL A 128 2.04 -17.30 2.70
N PHE A 129 2.06 -17.72 1.44
CA PHE A 129 1.58 -19.02 1.00
C PHE A 129 2.74 -19.78 0.36
N ALA A 130 3.09 -20.90 0.97
CA ALA A 130 3.91 -21.93 0.36
C ALA A 130 3.01 -22.72 -0.61
N SER A 131 3.10 -22.44 -1.91
CA SER A 131 2.14 -22.96 -2.90
C SER A 131 2.39 -24.42 -3.29
N ALA A 132 3.66 -24.85 -3.26
CA ALA A 132 4.15 -26.07 -3.91
C ALA A 132 3.62 -26.23 -5.35
N ASP A 133 3.48 -25.13 -6.09
CA ASP A 133 2.85 -25.08 -7.43
C ASP A 133 3.70 -25.71 -8.54
N ASP A 134 4.97 -26.01 -8.25
CA ASP A 134 5.91 -26.65 -9.16
C ASP A 134 6.85 -27.57 -8.35
N GLY A 135 7.13 -28.78 -8.86
CA GLY A 135 7.96 -29.76 -8.14
C GLY A 135 9.45 -29.43 -8.07
N THR A 136 9.93 -28.46 -8.87
CA THR A 136 11.34 -28.03 -8.92
C THR A 136 11.50 -26.58 -8.47
N ASN A 137 10.57 -25.70 -8.86
CA ASN A 137 10.63 -24.26 -8.65
C ASN A 137 9.35 -23.71 -7.96
N PRO A 138 8.95 -24.26 -6.80
CA PRO A 138 7.75 -23.83 -6.10
C PRO A 138 7.90 -22.38 -5.60
N LYS A 139 6.77 -21.67 -5.52
CA LYS A 139 6.74 -20.24 -5.17
C LYS A 139 6.25 -19.97 -3.75
N ILE A 140 6.85 -18.98 -3.10
CA ILE A 140 6.25 -18.31 -1.95
C ILE A 140 5.47 -17.11 -2.47
N LEU A 141 4.15 -17.10 -2.25
CA LEU A 141 3.27 -15.98 -2.56
C LEU A 141 3.02 -15.17 -1.29
N THR A 142 2.75 -13.87 -1.44
CA THR A 142 2.50 -12.97 -0.32
C THR A 142 1.09 -12.42 -0.39
N LEU A 143 0.37 -12.39 0.74
CA LEU A 143 -0.78 -11.51 0.88
C LEU A 143 -0.29 -10.14 1.33
N ALA A 144 -0.62 -9.09 0.56
CA ALA A 144 -0.41 -7.73 1.01
C ALA A 144 -1.35 -7.45 2.20
N ILE A 145 -0.78 -7.34 3.41
CA ILE A 145 -1.50 -6.92 4.61
C ILE A 145 -0.93 -5.57 5.04
N GLY A 146 -1.74 -4.53 5.05
CA GLY A 146 -1.37 -3.20 5.56
C GLY A 146 -0.50 -2.34 4.63
N THR A 147 -0.24 -2.74 3.38
CA THR A 147 0.58 -1.94 2.46
C THR A 147 -0.25 -0.86 1.75
N GLY A 148 -1.54 -1.09 1.45
CA GLY A 148 -2.31 -0.17 0.59
C GLY A 148 -2.49 1.28 1.05
N ILE A 149 -2.41 1.60 2.35
CA ILE A 149 -2.45 3.01 2.84
C ILE A 149 -1.05 3.54 3.16
N SER A 150 -0.14 2.69 3.66
CA SER A 150 1.27 3.08 3.87
C SER A 150 1.96 3.41 2.56
N ASP A 151 1.64 2.67 1.50
CA ASP A 151 2.18 2.87 0.16
C ASP A 151 1.77 4.23 -0.41
N VAL A 152 0.60 4.78 -0.08
CA VAL A 152 0.17 6.11 -0.60
C VAL A 152 0.99 7.26 0.00
N VAL A 153 1.40 7.13 1.27
CA VAL A 153 2.22 8.16 1.94
C VAL A 153 3.67 8.10 1.45
N ASP A 154 4.19 6.89 1.21
CA ASP A 154 5.54 6.68 0.70
C ASP A 154 5.65 6.83 -0.84
N ASP A 155 4.52 6.84 -1.56
CA ASP A 155 4.47 7.11 -3.00
C ASP A 155 4.65 8.62 -3.26
N THR A 156 5.82 8.98 -3.79
CA THR A 156 6.14 10.37 -4.16
C THR A 156 5.48 10.81 -5.47
N THR A 157 4.84 9.90 -6.21
CA THR A 157 4.20 10.15 -7.51
C THR A 157 2.83 9.44 -7.60
N PRO A 158 1.92 9.66 -6.64
CA PRO A 158 0.66 8.93 -6.60
C PRO A 158 -0.16 9.27 -7.85
N GLN A 159 -0.64 8.22 -8.53
CA GLN A 159 -1.53 8.35 -9.67
C GLN A 159 -2.94 7.92 -9.28
N LEU A 160 -3.94 8.68 -9.72
CA LEU A 160 -5.34 8.27 -9.60
C LEU A 160 -5.76 7.50 -10.85
N GLY A 161 -6.25 6.28 -10.66
CA GLY A 161 -6.84 5.48 -11.73
C GLY A 161 -8.26 5.92 -12.15
N GLY A 162 -8.79 6.97 -11.51
CA GLY A 162 -10.12 7.52 -11.73
C GLY A 162 -10.26 8.91 -11.10
N ASN A 163 -11.48 9.45 -11.08
CA ASN A 163 -11.72 10.77 -10.48
C ASN A 163 -11.54 10.72 -8.97
N LEU A 164 -10.96 11.78 -8.39
CA LEU A 164 -10.94 11.98 -6.96
C LEU A 164 -12.34 12.43 -6.49
N ASP A 165 -13.04 11.55 -5.78
CA ASP A 165 -14.21 11.92 -4.99
C ASP A 165 -13.74 12.22 -3.56
N THR A 166 -13.89 13.47 -3.13
CA THR A 166 -13.43 13.89 -1.79
C THR A 166 -14.44 13.58 -0.70
N ASN A 167 -15.61 12.98 -0.99
CA ASN A 167 -16.62 12.58 0.01
C ASN A 167 -16.93 13.68 1.05
N SER A 168 -17.13 14.92 0.59
CA SER A 168 -17.36 16.11 1.42
C SER A 168 -16.16 16.61 2.25
N PHE A 169 -14.95 16.13 1.97
CA PHE A 169 -13.70 16.68 2.50
C PHE A 169 -13.06 17.65 1.49
N MET A 170 -12.11 18.45 1.98
CA MET A 170 -11.32 19.39 1.18
C MET A 170 -10.07 18.73 0.59
N VAL A 171 -9.53 19.33 -0.47
CA VAL A 171 -8.14 19.13 -0.90
C VAL A 171 -7.33 20.31 -0.41
N ASP A 172 -6.45 20.08 0.54
CA ASP A 172 -5.58 21.13 1.09
C ASP A 172 -4.33 21.29 0.21
N PHE A 173 -3.93 22.55 -0.01
CA PHE A 173 -2.71 22.93 -0.72
C PHE A 173 -1.82 23.74 0.22
N ASP A 174 -0.51 23.48 0.18
CA ASP A 174 0.48 24.26 0.93
C ASP A 174 0.81 25.59 0.21
N ASP A 175 1.56 26.47 0.88
CA ASP A 175 2.02 27.73 0.31
C ASP A 175 2.92 27.50 -0.92
N ASP A 176 2.67 28.22 -2.00
CA ASP A 176 3.39 28.05 -3.27
C ASP A 176 3.30 26.62 -3.86
N HIS A 177 2.09 26.05 -3.83
CA HIS A 177 1.77 24.76 -4.45
C HIS A 177 0.47 24.82 -5.25
N GLY A 178 0.19 23.79 -6.05
CA GLY A 178 -1.06 23.72 -6.81
C GLY A 178 -1.11 22.59 -7.83
N ILE A 179 -1.73 22.86 -8.98
CA ILE A 179 -1.96 21.89 -10.05
C ILE A 179 -0.92 22.13 -11.15
N ARG A 180 -0.22 21.07 -11.55
CA ARG A 180 0.81 21.08 -12.61
C ARG A 180 0.35 20.33 -13.85
N ASP A 181 0.95 20.67 -14.98
CA ASP A 181 0.82 19.92 -16.23
C ASP A 181 1.69 18.65 -16.23
N GLU A 182 1.59 17.85 -17.29
CA GLU A 182 2.37 16.60 -17.45
C GLU A 182 3.88 16.83 -17.64
N ASN A 183 4.29 18.05 -17.97
CA ASN A 183 5.68 18.44 -18.16
C ASN A 183 6.29 18.98 -16.85
N GLY A 184 5.51 19.05 -15.78
CA GLY A 184 5.92 19.53 -14.46
C GLY A 184 5.85 21.04 -14.29
N ASN A 185 5.25 21.79 -15.22
CA ASN A 185 5.05 23.23 -15.09
C ASN A 185 3.75 23.56 -14.35
N GLU A 186 3.69 24.73 -13.71
CA GLU A 186 2.53 25.18 -12.98
C GLU A 186 1.37 25.58 -13.91
N GLN A 187 0.20 24.95 -13.72
CA GLN A 187 -1.04 25.30 -14.41
C GLN A 187 -1.90 26.24 -13.56
N LEU A 188 -1.98 25.97 -12.25
CA LEU A 188 -2.63 26.81 -11.23
C LEU A 188 -1.81 26.77 -9.94
N GLN A 189 -1.47 27.94 -9.41
CA GLN A 189 -0.70 28.09 -8.18
C GLN A 189 -1.57 28.74 -7.09
N PHE A 190 -1.51 28.19 -5.88
CA PHE A 190 -2.16 28.72 -4.70
C PHE A 190 -1.11 29.28 -3.74
N GLN A 191 -1.43 30.41 -3.13
CA GLN A 191 -0.60 31.07 -2.12
C GLN A 191 -1.45 31.20 -0.87
N THR A 192 -0.88 30.89 0.28
CA THR A 192 -1.53 31.07 1.56
C THR A 192 -1.36 32.52 2.02
N THR A 193 -2.34 33.03 2.75
CA THR A 193 -2.23 34.30 3.46
C THR A 193 -2.55 34.04 4.92
N ALA A 194 -1.66 34.47 5.82
CA ALA A 194 -1.90 34.35 7.25
C ALA A 194 -3.23 35.02 7.61
N SER A 195 -4.14 34.24 8.22
CA SER A 195 -5.50 34.68 8.57
C SER A 195 -6.34 35.16 7.38
N ALA A 196 -6.27 34.48 6.24
CA ALA A 196 -7.15 34.75 5.10
C ALA A 196 -8.65 34.74 5.47
N VAL A 197 -9.38 35.79 5.08
CA VAL A 197 -10.83 35.96 5.32
C VAL A 197 -11.65 35.87 4.04
N ASN A 198 -11.04 36.23 2.91
CA ASN A 198 -11.70 36.35 1.61
C ASN A 198 -11.03 35.42 0.59
N HIS A 199 -11.81 34.83 -0.31
CA HIS A 199 -11.36 33.85 -1.30
C HIS A 199 -12.22 33.90 -2.56
N PHE A 200 -11.79 33.18 -3.61
CA PHE A 200 -12.63 32.95 -4.78
C PHE A 200 -13.56 31.77 -4.54
N ASP A 201 -14.83 31.93 -4.90
CA ASP A 201 -15.76 30.83 -5.08
C ASP A 201 -16.03 30.66 -6.58
N ILE A 202 -16.03 29.41 -7.03
CA ILE A 202 -16.22 29.03 -8.43
C ILE A 202 -17.39 28.06 -8.47
N THR A 203 -18.51 28.53 -9.01
CA THR A 203 -19.77 27.79 -8.96
C THR A 203 -20.19 27.37 -10.36
N ASN A 204 -20.56 26.09 -10.51
CA ASN A 204 -21.23 25.63 -11.72
C ASN A 204 -22.66 26.22 -11.80
N ALA A 205 -23.37 25.92 -12.89
CA ALA A 205 -24.70 26.44 -13.08
C ALA A 205 -25.64 25.37 -13.65
N ALA A 206 -26.91 25.44 -13.27
CA ALA A 206 -27.96 24.66 -13.91
C ALA A 206 -28.14 25.08 -15.38
N THR A 207 -28.66 24.17 -16.22
CA THR A 207 -28.93 24.42 -17.63
C THR A 207 -29.68 25.74 -17.84
N GLY A 208 -29.15 26.61 -18.72
CA GLY A 208 -29.72 27.92 -19.03
C GLY A 208 -29.13 29.10 -18.24
N ASN A 209 -28.29 28.82 -17.24
CA ASN A 209 -27.57 29.85 -16.46
C ASN A 209 -26.06 29.80 -16.79
N SER A 210 -25.31 30.84 -16.38
CA SER A 210 -23.85 30.90 -16.53
C SER A 210 -23.13 30.51 -15.23
N PRO A 211 -22.01 29.76 -15.29
CA PRO A 211 -21.15 29.56 -14.12
C PRO A 211 -20.52 30.90 -13.68
N THR A 212 -20.09 30.97 -12.44
CA THR A 212 -19.58 32.20 -11.83
C THR A 212 -18.22 32.01 -11.18
N ILE A 213 -17.39 33.06 -11.23
CA ILE A 213 -16.21 33.23 -10.37
C ILE A 213 -16.47 34.51 -9.57
N SER A 214 -16.50 34.41 -8.25
CA SER A 214 -16.84 35.52 -7.35
C SER A 214 -15.87 35.66 -6.20
N ALA A 215 -15.64 36.89 -5.75
CA ALA A 215 -14.97 37.13 -4.47
C ALA A 215 -15.99 36.99 -3.34
N VAL A 216 -15.71 36.12 -2.38
CA VAL A 216 -16.54 35.85 -1.20
C VAL A 216 -15.69 35.87 0.05
N GLY A 217 -16.31 35.94 1.23
CA GLY A 217 -15.59 35.95 2.49
C GLY A 217 -16.40 36.53 3.63
N GLY A 218 -15.70 36.79 4.74
CA GLY A 218 -16.30 37.43 5.92
C GLY A 218 -16.54 38.93 5.77
N ASP A 219 -15.81 39.60 4.88
CA ASP A 219 -15.97 41.05 4.68
C ASP A 219 -17.21 41.39 3.84
N THR A 220 -17.80 42.57 4.09
CA THR A 220 -19.04 42.99 3.42
C THR A 220 -18.84 43.43 1.97
N ASN A 221 -17.70 44.04 1.65
CA ASN A 221 -17.40 44.55 0.31
C ASN A 221 -16.00 44.06 -0.10
N ILE A 222 -15.91 43.30 -1.19
CA ILE A 222 -14.66 42.68 -1.64
C ILE A 222 -14.52 42.91 -3.15
N ASP A 223 -13.39 43.46 -3.56
CA ASP A 223 -13.07 43.65 -4.99
C ASP A 223 -12.61 42.33 -5.63
N LEU A 224 -13.02 42.06 -6.86
CA LEU A 224 -12.43 41.01 -7.71
C LEU A 224 -11.28 41.62 -8.52
N THR A 225 -10.05 41.41 -8.08
CA THR A 225 -8.86 42.00 -8.71
C THR A 225 -8.15 41.01 -9.64
N LEU A 226 -7.90 41.40 -10.90
CA LEU A 226 -7.11 40.64 -11.88
C LEU A 226 -5.87 41.44 -12.29
N VAL A 227 -4.68 40.95 -11.95
CA VAL A 227 -3.41 41.69 -12.13
C VAL A 227 -2.51 40.99 -13.15
N PRO A 228 -2.28 41.56 -14.35
CA PRO A 228 -1.28 41.05 -15.27
C PRO A 228 0.15 41.39 -14.80
N LYS A 229 1.14 40.57 -15.19
CA LYS A 229 2.55 40.82 -14.89
C LYS A 229 3.19 41.74 -15.94
N GLY A 230 4.02 42.70 -15.50
CA GLY A 230 4.80 43.56 -16.39
C GLY A 230 3.92 44.41 -17.31
N SER A 231 4.18 44.36 -18.63
CA SER A 231 3.38 45.04 -19.64
C SER A 231 2.16 44.24 -20.12
N GLY A 232 1.78 43.17 -19.42
CA GLY A 232 0.59 42.38 -19.75
C GLY A 232 -0.71 43.16 -19.55
N VAL A 233 -1.80 42.66 -20.13
CA VAL A 233 -3.15 43.25 -19.99
C VAL A 233 -4.18 42.18 -19.63
N GLY A 234 -5.14 42.52 -18.79
CA GLY A 234 -6.31 41.67 -18.54
C GLY A 234 -7.20 41.65 -19.78
N LYS A 235 -7.52 40.46 -20.28
CA LYS A 235 -8.34 40.27 -21.48
C LYS A 235 -9.60 39.52 -21.13
N LEU A 236 -10.73 40.04 -21.57
CA LEU A 236 -11.99 39.31 -21.68
C LEU A 236 -12.14 38.96 -23.16
N THR A 237 -12.51 37.73 -23.50
CA THR A 237 -12.62 37.33 -24.92
C THR A 237 -13.80 36.40 -25.13
N ASN A 238 -14.38 36.47 -26.33
CA ASN A 238 -15.29 35.44 -26.84
C ASN A 238 -14.50 34.14 -27.13
N ALA A 239 -15.19 32.99 -27.12
CA ALA A 239 -14.73 31.64 -27.47
C ALA A 239 -13.71 31.51 -28.63
N ASN A 240 -13.73 32.40 -29.64
CA ASN A 240 -12.79 32.32 -30.78
C ASN A 240 -11.73 33.43 -30.83
N GLY A 241 -11.56 34.22 -29.76
CA GLY A 241 -10.57 35.31 -29.71
C GLY A 241 -10.75 36.41 -30.77
N THR A 242 -11.82 36.33 -31.57
CA THR A 242 -12.14 37.21 -32.67
C THR A 242 -13.47 37.89 -32.41
N SER A 243 -13.43 39.22 -32.44
CA SER A 243 -14.55 40.16 -32.59
C SER A 243 -15.05 40.94 -31.36
N SER A 244 -15.72 42.03 -31.72
CA SER A 244 -15.62 43.41 -31.24
C SER A 244 -16.81 43.86 -30.39
N THR A 245 -17.42 42.94 -29.61
CA THR A 245 -18.67 43.19 -28.88
C THR A 245 -18.63 42.76 -27.42
N GLN A 246 -17.44 42.70 -26.81
CA GLN A 246 -17.31 42.44 -25.37
C GLN A 246 -18.08 43.49 -24.58
N LYS A 247 -19.13 43.06 -23.88
CA LYS A 247 -19.95 43.93 -23.05
C LYS A 247 -19.58 43.69 -21.59
N ILE A 248 -18.79 44.59 -21.03
CA ILE A 248 -18.73 44.74 -19.57
C ILE A 248 -19.95 45.57 -19.19
N THR A 249 -20.80 45.02 -18.34
CA THR A 249 -21.97 45.74 -17.80
C THR A 249 -21.67 46.07 -16.35
N THR A 250 -21.97 47.28 -15.91
CA THR A 250 -21.91 47.68 -14.51
C THR A 250 -23.31 47.96 -14.01
N ASP A 251 -23.69 47.45 -12.85
CA ASP A 251 -25.01 47.69 -12.24
C ASP A 251 -25.13 49.11 -11.59
N GLY A 252 -24.19 50.02 -11.87
CA GLY A 252 -24.09 51.38 -11.30
C GLY A 252 -23.63 52.47 -12.28
N LYS A 253 -23.32 53.68 -11.78
CA LYS A 253 -22.99 54.92 -12.54
C LYS A 253 -21.67 54.88 -13.36
N GLY A 254 -21.10 53.71 -13.60
CA GLY A 254 -19.89 53.54 -14.41
C GLY A 254 -20.20 53.56 -15.90
N ILE A 255 -19.43 54.32 -16.69
CA ILE A 255 -19.48 54.24 -18.16
C ILE A 255 -18.39 53.27 -18.60
N VAL A 256 -18.78 52.18 -19.26
CA VAL A 256 -17.83 51.33 -19.99
C VAL A 256 -17.65 51.90 -21.40
N PHE A 257 -16.52 52.56 -21.65
CA PHE A 257 -16.12 52.96 -23.01
C PHE A 257 -15.33 51.83 -23.67
N SER A 258 -15.86 51.28 -24.76
CA SER A 258 -15.14 50.45 -25.72
C SER A 258 -15.12 51.18 -27.07
N MET A 259 -14.03 51.90 -27.38
CA MET A 259 -13.79 52.41 -28.73
C MET A 259 -12.75 51.53 -29.43
N VAL A 260 -13.18 50.81 -30.46
CA VAL A 260 -12.29 50.08 -31.39
C VAL A 260 -12.23 50.92 -32.67
N PHE A 261 -11.10 51.57 -32.93
CA PHE A 261 -10.80 52.08 -34.27
C PHE A 261 -10.02 51.00 -35.01
N GLY A 262 -10.56 50.54 -36.15
CA GLY A 262 -9.96 49.54 -37.02
C GLY A 262 -8.77 50.07 -37.81
#